data_AF-A0A2V6Q9R5-F1
#
_entry.id   AF-A0A2V6Q9R5-F1
#
_cell.length_a   1.000
_cell.length_b   1.000
_cell.length_c   1.000
_cell.angle_alpha   90.00
_cell.angle_beta   90.00
_cell.angle_gamma   90.00
#
_symmetry.space_group_name_H-M   'P 1'
#
loop_
_entity.id
_entity.type
_entity.pdbx_description
1 polymer ?
#
loop_
_entity_poly.entity_id
_entity_poly.type
_entity_poly.pdbx_seq_one_letter_code
_entity_poly.pdbx_strand_id
1 'polypeptide(L)' 'MLRYGQPAPEFSLPSTEGRPLALSEFRGKDVVLVFYCYAWGSI' A
#
# COMPACT_ATOMS: atom_id res chain seq x y z
N MET A 1 -10.44 5.64 10.93
CA MET A 1 -10.01 7.02 10.59
C MET A 1 -8.50 7.05 10.64
N LEU A 2 -7.83 7.52 9.58
CA LEU A 2 -6.38 7.69 9.56
C LEU A 2 -5.99 8.99 10.27
N ARG A 3 -4.91 8.96 11.04
CA ARG A 3 -4.39 10.12 11.78
C ARG A 3 -2.89 10.24 11.55
N TYR A 4 -2.44 11.46 11.36
CA TYR A 4 -1.02 11.78 11.29
C TYR A 4 -0.30 11.37 12.59
N GLY A 5 0.95 10.90 12.47
CA GLY A 5 1.79 10.48 13.59
C GLY A 5 1.45 9.10 14.18
N GLN A 6 0.35 8.47 13.75
CA GLN A 6 0.07 7.08 14.10
C GLN A 6 0.65 6.13 13.04
N PRO A 7 1.05 4.90 13.45
CA PRO A 7 1.42 3.87 12.49
C PRO A 7 0.33 3.68 11.45
N ALA A 8 0.73 3.50 10.19
CA ALA A 8 -0.20 3.12 9.15
C ALA A 8 -0.88 1.79 9.52
N PRO A 9 -2.20 1.63 9.31
CA PRO A 9 -2.90 0.38 9.60
C PRO A 9 -2.31 -0.78 8.81
N GLU A 10 -2.23 -1.96 9.43
CA GLU A 10 -1.83 -3.17 8.71
C GLU A 10 -2.90 -3.56 7.69
N PHE A 11 -2.44 -3.99 6.52
CA PHE A 11 -3.26 -4.61 5.49
C PHE A 11 -2.42 -5.56 4.64
N SER A 12 -3.11 -6.45 3.94
CA SER A 12 -2.53 -7.30 2.90
C SER A 12 -3.41 -7.20 1.65
N LEU A 13 -2.78 -7.02 0.49
CA LEU A 13 -3.46 -6.91 -0.79
C LEU A 13 -2.90 -7.94 -1.79
N PRO A 14 -3.73 -8.49 -2.69
CA PRO A 14 -3.23 -9.19 -3.86
C PRO A 14 -2.31 -8.28 -4.67
N SER A 15 -1.25 -8.84 -5.24
CA SER A 15 -0.29 -8.10 -6.05
C SER A 15 -0.15 -8.70 -7.45
N THR A 16 0.50 -7.95 -8.34
CA THR A 16 0.88 -8.40 -9.67
C THR A 16 1.95 -9.50 -9.66
N GLU A 17 2.60 -9.76 -8.52
CA GLU A 17 3.55 -10.87 -8.36
C GLU A 17 2.85 -12.23 -8.14
N GLY A 18 1.51 -12.25 -8.16
CA GLY A 18 0.74 -13.48 -7.94
C GLY A 18 0.72 -13.94 -6.47
N ARG A 19 1.20 -13.11 -5.55
CA ARG A 19 1.15 -13.33 -4.10
C ARG A 19 0.52 -12.15 -3.37
N PRO A 20 -0.02 -12.35 -2.16
CA PRO A 20 -0.33 -11.23 -1.26
C PRO A 20 0.95 -10.46 -0.88
N LEU A 21 0.83 -9.14 -0.81
CA LEU A 21 1.83 -8.22 -0.24
C LEU A 21 1.24 -7.61 1.04
N ALA A 22 1.99 -7.66 2.13
CA ALA A 22 1.64 -7.01 3.39
C ALA A 22 2.41 -5.69 3.58
N LEU A 23 1.77 -4.69 4.20
CA LEU A 23 2.45 -3.41 4.49
C LEU A 23 3.69 -3.61 5.37
N SER A 24 3.65 -4.57 6.29
CA SER A 24 4.76 -4.91 7.18
C SER A 24 6.03 -5.37 6.48
N GLU A 25 5.95 -5.87 5.24
CA GLU A 25 7.13 -6.25 4.43
C GLU A 25 8.02 -5.04 4.08
N PHE A 26 7.47 -3.83 4.12
CA PHE A 26 8.19 -2.60 3.76
C PHE A 26 8.72 -1.80 4.97
N ARG A 27 8.58 -2.32 6.19
CA ARG A 27 9.06 -1.65 7.41
C ARG A 27 10.57 -1.43 7.37
N GLY A 28 11.03 -0.36 8.03
CA GLY A 28 12.44 0.04 8.05
C GLY A 28 12.91 0.81 6.80
N LYS A 29 11.99 1.18 5.91
CA LYS A 29 12.22 2.04 4.74
C LYS A 29 11.27 3.23 4.76
N ASP A 30 11.64 4.30 4.06
CA ASP A 30 10.72 5.38 3.74
C ASP A 30 9.80 4.92 2.60
N VAL A 31 8.49 4.89 2.87
CA VAL A 31 7.49 4.29 1.97
C VAL A 31 6.37 5.27 1.72
N VAL A 32 5.98 5.43 0.45
CA VAL A 32 4.77 6.14 0.04
C VAL A 32 3.80 5.14 -0.55
N LEU A 33 2.57 5.10 -0.02
CA LEU A 33 1.47 4.28 -0.51
C LEU A 33 0.46 5.16 -1.25
N VAL A 34 0.14 4.80 -2.49
CA VAL A 34 -0.80 5.54 -3.33
C VAL A 34 -1.91 4.60 -3.79
N PHE A 35 -3.16 4.96 -3.49
CA PHE A 35 -4.34 4.33 -4.08
C PHE A 35 -4.81 5.17 -5.28
N TYR A 36 -4.97 4.54 -6.44
CA TYR A 36 -5.39 5.19 -7.67
C TYR A 36 -6.46 4.35 -8.38
N CYS A 37 -7.37 5.00 -9.09
CA CYS A 37 -8.59 4.36 -9.60
C CYS A 37 -8.42 3.57 -10.92
N TYR A 38 -7.27 3.69 -11.61
CA TYR A 38 -7.09 3.14 -12.96
C TYR A 38 -5.71 2.50 -13.14
N ALA A 39 -5.67 1.18 -13.37
CA ALA A 39 -4.44 0.48 -13.74
C ALA A 39 -4.06 0.64 -15.23
N TRP A 40 -5.04 0.88 -16.10
CA TRP A 40 -4.86 1.04 -17.54
C TRP A 40 -5.89 2.05 -18.09
N GLY A 41 -5.44 3.25 -18.46
CA GLY A 41 -6.29 4.29 -19.06
C GLY A 41 -5.72 5.70 -18.89
N SER A 42 -5.72 6.48 -19.97
CA SER A 42 -5.37 7.90 -19.97
C SER A 42 -6.40 8.71 -19.19
N ILE A 43 -5.93 9.65 -18.37
CA ILE A 43 -6.77 10.68 -17.72
C ILE A 43 -7.57 11.48 -18.74
#